data_AF-A0A536T821-F1
#
_entry.id   AF-A0A536T821-F1
#
_cell.length_a   1.000
_cell.length_b   1.000
_cell.length_c   1.000
_cell.angle_alpha   90.00
_cell.angle_beta   90.00
_cell.angle_gamma   90.00
#
_symmetry.space_group_name_H-M   'P 1'
#
loop_
_entity.id
_entity.type
_entity.pdbx_description
1 polymer ?
#
loop_
_entity_poly.entity_id
_entity_poly.type
_entity_poly.pdbx_seq_one_letter_code
_entity_poly.pdbx_strand_id
1 'polypeptide(L)' 'MKVYGIVNCNTVKAARAWLDKRKLGYEFVDDKSAIALMREKPTVIKRPVVESGETLLSGFDEAEYAKKL' A
#
# COMPACT_ATOMS: atom_id res chain seq x y z
N MET A 1 14.31 8.40 5.06
CA MET A 1 13.36 8.07 3.97
C MET A 1 11.94 8.36 4.43
N LYS A 2 10.95 8.51 3.54
CA LYS A 2 9.54 8.68 3.91
C LYS A 2 8.74 7.41 3.62
N VAL A 3 7.90 6.99 4.56
CA VAL A 3 6.98 5.85 4.43
C VAL A 3 5.56 6.39 4.49
N TYR A 4 4.87 6.35 3.36
CA TYR A 4 3.49 6.81 3.23
C TYR A 4 2.55 5.63 3.47
N GLY A 5 1.54 5.79 4.33
CA GLY A 5 0.59 4.71 4.52
C GLY A 5 -0.55 4.98 5.50
N ILE A 6 -1.47 4.04 5.54
CA ILE A 6 -2.61 4.04 6.47
C ILE A 6 -2.16 3.36 7.77
N VAL A 7 -2.38 4.02 8.91
CA VAL A 7 -1.91 3.57 10.25
C VAL A 7 -2.36 2.13 10.56
N ASN A 8 -3.59 1.78 10.20
CA ASN A 8 -4.19 0.47 10.47
C ASN A 8 -4.02 -0.57 9.35
N CYS A 9 -3.12 -0.35 8.40
CA CYS A 9 -2.78 -1.35 7.36
C CYS A 9 -1.71 -2.33 7.86
N ASN A 10 -1.97 -3.64 7.73
CA ASN A 10 -1.01 -4.69 8.13
C ASN A 10 0.30 -4.60 7.35
N THR A 11 0.25 -4.32 6.04
CA THR A 11 1.44 -4.17 5.20
C THR A 11 2.31 -2.99 5.64
N VAL A 12 1.70 -1.86 6.01
CA VAL A 12 2.41 -0.69 6.54
C VAL A 12 3.07 -0.99 7.88
N LYS A 13 2.38 -1.69 8.79
CA LYS A 13 2.93 -2.13 10.08
C LYS A 13 4.14 -3.06 9.88
N ALA A 14 4.03 -4.04 8.97
CA ALA A 14 5.11 -4.97 8.66
C ALA A 14 6.33 -4.25 8.04
N ALA A 15 6.13 -3.32 7.12
CA ALA A 15 7.20 -2.54 6.51
C ALA A 15 7.97 -1.70 7.56
N ARG A 16 7.25 -1.02 8.44
CA ARG A 16 7.85 -0.24 9.54
C ARG A 16 8.64 -1.12 10.50
N ALA A 17 8.05 -2.23 10.97
CA ALA A 17 8.74 -3.17 11.86
C ALA A 17 10.03 -3.75 11.22
N TRP A 18 10.02 -3.98 9.91
CA TRP A 18 11.20 -4.44 9.18
C TRP A 18 12.32 -3.40 9.12
N LEU A 19 11.97 -2.11 8.95
CA LEU A 19 12.89 -0.97 8.98
C LEU A 19 13.45 -0.75 10.39
N ASP A 20 12.59 -0.79 11.40
CA ASP A 20 12.95 -0.64 12.82
C ASP A 20 13.96 -1.73 13.24
N LYS A 21 13.71 -2.99 12.86
CA LYS A 21 14.63 -4.13 13.14
C LYS A 21 16.03 -3.91 12.57
N ARG A 22 16.15 -3.13 11.48
CA ARG A 22 17.41 -2.83 10.80
C ARG A 22 18.01 -1.49 11.20
N LYS A 23 17.36 -0.75 12.11
CA LYS A 23 17.76 0.58 12.54
C LYS A 23 17.89 1.56 11.36
N LEU A 24 17.03 1.41 10.35
CA LEU A 24 16.98 2.31 9.19
C LEU A 24 16.07 3.49 9.51
N GLY A 25 16.59 4.71 9.44
CA GLY A 25 15.81 5.91 9.72
C GLY A 25 14.73 6.21 8.68
N TYR A 26 13.48 6.37 9.13
CA TYR A 26 12.37 6.80 8.30
C TYR A 26 11.40 7.74 9.03
N GLU A 27 10.68 8.53 8.25
CA GLU A 27 9.54 9.34 8.69
C GLU A 27 8.26 8.66 8.20
N PHE A 28 7.30 8.43 9.10
CA PHE A 28 5.99 7.94 8.71
C PHE A 28 5.07 9.12 8.36
N VAL A 29 4.45 9.05 7.18
CA VAL A 29 3.59 10.09 6.62
C VAL A 29 2.17 9.56 6.52
N ASP A 30 1.20 10.39 6.94
CA ASP A 30 -0.21 10.02 7.07
C ASP A 30 -0.92 9.63 5.76
N ASP A 31 -2.15 9.16 5.91
CA ASP A 31 -3.03 8.70 4.86
C ASP A 31 -3.45 9.80 3.88
N LYS A 32 -3.75 11.00 4.37
CA LYS A 32 -4.13 12.14 3.52
C LYS A 32 -3.00 12.51 2.57
N SER A 33 -1.79 12.57 3.10
CA SER A 33 -0.57 12.85 2.36
C SER A 33 -0.22 11.71 1.40
N ALA A 34 -0.50 10.45 1.76
CA ALA A 34 -0.37 9.32 0.85
C ALA A 34 -1.33 9.42 -0.34
N ILE A 35 -2.58 9.85 -0.13
CA ILE A 35 -3.56 10.08 -1.20
C ILE A 35 -3.11 11.22 -2.11
N ALA A 36 -2.61 12.32 -1.55
CA ALA A 36 -2.06 13.42 -2.35
C ALA A 36 -0.92 12.94 -3.25
N LEU A 37 0.02 12.16 -2.70
CA LEU A 37 1.12 11.56 -3.46
C LEU A 37 0.61 10.63 -4.58
N MET A 38 -0.40 9.81 -4.33
CA MET A 38 -1.00 8.92 -5.34
C MET A 38 -1.62 9.70 -6.50
N ARG A 39 -2.22 10.86 -6.24
CA ARG A 39 -2.78 11.74 -7.28
C ARG A 39 -1.69 12.42 -8.10
N GLU A 40 -0.64 12.92 -7.45
CA GLU A 40 0.46 13.61 -8.11
C GLU A 40 1.35 12.65 -8.92
N LYS A 41 1.64 11.48 -8.35
CA LYS A 41 2.56 10.51 -8.93
C LYS A 41 1.91 9.12 -8.97
N PRO A 42 1.00 8.86 -9.93
CA PRO A 42 0.26 7.60 -9.98
C PRO A 42 1.14 6.34 -10.00
N THR A 43 2.40 6.42 -10.45
CA THR A 43 3.32 5.28 -10.50
C THR A 43 3.52 4.58 -9.15
N VAL A 44 3.24 5.25 -8.02
CA VAL A 44 3.32 4.67 -6.68
C VAL A 44 2.18 3.69 -6.36
N ILE A 45 1.07 3.73 -7.10
CA ILE A 45 -0.09 2.84 -6.91
C ILE A 45 0.27 1.43 -7.43
N LYS A 46 -0.01 0.39 -6.63
CA LYS A 46 0.18 -1.01 -7.04
C LYS A 46 -0.82 -1.35 -8.16
N ARG A 47 -0.29 -1.87 -9.27
CA ARG A 47 -1.04 -2.19 -10.50
C ARG A 47 -1.00 -3.70 -10.78
N PRO A 48 -2.00 -4.26 -11.48
CA PRO A 48 -3.24 -3.61 -11.94
C PRO A 48 -4.20 -3.25 -10.79
N VAL A 49 -5.19 -2.39 -11.06
CA VAL A 49 -6.35 -2.20 -10.18
C VAL A 49 -7.55 -2.80 -10.91
N VAL A 50 -8.26 -3.73 -10.27
CA VAL A 50 -9.38 -4.47 -10.87
C VAL A 50 -10.62 -4.21 -10.04
N GLU A 51 -11.71 -3.82 -10.71
CA GLU A 51 -13.04 -3.64 -10.13
C GLU A 51 -14.00 -4.63 -10.79
N SER A 52 -14.72 -5.40 -9.98
CA SER A 52 -15.70 -6.38 -10.43
C SER A 52 -16.86 -6.44 -9.44
N GLY A 53 -17.96 -5.74 -9.74
CA GLY A 53 -19.08 -5.58 -8.80
C GLY A 53 -18.63 -4.89 -7.51
N GLU A 54 -18.79 -5.56 -6.37
CA GLU A 54 -18.34 -5.05 -5.06
C GLU A 54 -16.86 -5.37 -4.76
N THR A 55 -16.20 -6.15 -5.61
CA THR A 55 -14.80 -6.54 -5.44
C THR A 55 -13.87 -5.48 -6.01
N LEU A 56 -12.94 -4.98 -5.18
CA LEU A 56 -11.83 -4.12 -5.58
C LEU A 56 -10.48 -4.77 -5.22
N LEU A 57 -9.61 -4.96 -6.21
CA LEU A 57 -8.29 -5.59 -6.07
C LEU A 57 -7.18 -4.64 -6.56
N SER A 58 -6.02 -4.72 -5.92
CA SER A 58 -4.81 -3.95 -6.31
C SER A 58 -3.57 -4.83 -6.31
N GLY A 59 -2.89 -4.88 -7.46
CA GLY A 59 -1.88 -5.87 -7.79
C GLY A 59 -2.46 -7.14 -8.38
N PHE A 60 -1.59 -8.00 -8.91
CA PHE A 60 -1.92 -9.35 -9.34
C PHE A 60 -1.48 -10.35 -8.26
N ASP A 61 -2.42 -11.15 -7.79
CA ASP A 61 -2.21 -12.31 -6.94
C ASP A 61 -3.17 -13.40 -7.41
N GLU A 62 -2.62 -14.50 -7.95
CA GLU A 62 -3.41 -15.54 -8.62
C GLU A 62 -4.44 -16.18 -7.68
N ALA A 63 -4.06 -16.44 -6.42
CA ALA A 63 -4.94 -17.07 -5.44
C ALA A 63 -6.06 -16.12 -5.01
N GLU A 64 -5.77 -14.83 -4.86
CA GLU A 64 -6.78 -13.81 -4.56
C GLU A 64 -7.75 -13.63 -5.72
N TYR A 65 -7.25 -13.62 -6.95
CA TYR A 65 -8.06 -13.49 -8.16
C TYR A 65 -9.00 -14.69 -8.32
N ALA A 66 -8.49 -15.92 -8.25
CA ALA A 66 -9.28 -17.14 -8.38
C ALA A 66 -10.38 -17.28 -7.32
N LYS A 67 -10.27 -16.57 -6.19
CA LYS A 67 -11.24 -16.60 -5.10
C LYS A 67 -12.30 -15.50 -5.19
N LYS A 68 -11.95 -14.33 -5.73
CA LYS A 68 -12.76 -13.10 -5.62
C LYS A 68 -13.31 -12.58 -6.95
N LEU A 69 -12.77 -13.04 -8.07
CA LEU A 69 -13.29 -12.82 -9.42
C LEU A 69 -14.02 -14.08 -9.90
#